data_AF-A0A945RN62-F1
#
_entry.id   AF-A0A945RN62-F1
#
_cell.length_a   1.000
_cell.length_b   1.000
_cell.length_c   1.000
_cell.angle_alpha   90.00
_cell.angle_beta   90.00
_cell.angle_gamma   90.00
#
_symmetry.space_group_name_H-M   'P 1'
#
loop_
_entity.id
_entity.type
_entity.pdbx_description
1 polymer ?
#
loop_
_entity_poly.entity_id
_entity_poly.type
_entity_poly.pdbx_seq_one_letter_code
_entity_poly.pdbx_strand_id
1 'polypeptide(L)' 'MALLYDTPMTHDDPNQIADDLIQQHGLNGALSAAIRSAAAANDNYVLSVWREVKGILRDKSTGQK' A
#
# COMPACT_ATOMS: atom_id res chain seq x y z
N MET A 1 25.57 -18.25 14.48
CA MET A 1 24.22 -18.62 13.96
C MET A 1 23.39 -17.35 13.98
N ALA A 2 23.33 -16.64 12.86
CA ALA A 2 22.51 -15.43 12.74
C ALA A 2 21.04 -15.88 12.75
N LEU A 3 20.30 -15.48 13.78
CA LEU A 3 18.85 -15.59 13.76
C LEU A 3 18.38 -14.62 12.68
N LEU A 4 18.09 -15.16 11.50
CA LEU A 4 17.20 -14.53 10.54
C LEU A 4 15.84 -14.50 11.22
N TYR A 5 15.61 -13.47 12.03
CA TYR A 5 14.25 -12.98 12.23
C TYR A 5 13.81 -12.65 10.82
N ASP A 6 13.00 -13.54 10.26
CA ASP A 6 12.02 -13.22 9.24
C ASP A 6 11.39 -11.92 9.72
N THR A 7 11.92 -10.79 9.23
CA THR A 7 11.31 -9.49 9.48
C THR A 7 9.90 -9.69 8.97
N PRO A 8 8.85 -9.60 9.80
CA PRO A 8 7.54 -9.43 9.22
C PRO A 8 7.73 -8.25 8.29
N MET A 9 7.42 -8.42 7.00
CA MET A 9 7.27 -7.29 6.09
C MET A 9 6.16 -6.43 6.69
N THR A 10 6.50 -5.61 7.68
CA THR A 10 5.82 -4.40 8.08
C THR A 10 6.04 -3.45 6.92
N HIS A 11 5.39 -3.74 5.79
CA HIS A 11 5.09 -2.72 4.81
C HIS A 11 3.98 -1.88 5.46
N ASP A 12 4.34 -1.16 6.51
CA ASP A 12 3.52 -0.15 7.18
C ASP A 12 3.78 1.22 6.55
N ASP A 13 4.78 1.35 5.68
CA ASP A 13 5.05 2.55 4.90
C ASP A 13 4.10 2.58 3.69
N PRO A 14 3.14 3.54 3.65
CA PRO A 14 2.20 3.66 2.55
C PRO A 14 2.87 3.86 1.18
N ASN A 15 4.08 4.41 1.12
CA ASN A 15 4.83 4.58 -0.13
C ASN A 15 5.34 3.26 -0.67
N GLN A 16 5.91 2.42 0.20
CA GLN A 16 6.41 1.09 -0.20
C GLN A 16 5.25 0.20 -0.67
N ILE A 17 4.13 0.20 0.08
CA ILE A 17 2.92 -0.51 -0.32
C ILE A 17 2.41 -0.02 -1.68
N ALA A 18 2.39 1.29 -1.92
CA ALA A 18 1.95 1.86 -3.19
C ALA A 18 2.87 1.44 -4.35
N ASP A 19 4.19 1.49 -4.16
CA ASP A 19 5.16 1.11 -5.18
C ASP A 19 5.10 -0.39 -5.50
N ASP A 20 4.96 -1.24 -4.49
CA ASP A 20 4.77 -2.69 -4.67
C ASP A 20 3.50 -3.00 -5.46
N LEU A 21 2.38 -2.35 -5.10
CA LEU A 21 1.12 -2.54 -5.80
C LEU A 21 1.20 -2.08 -7.27
N ILE A 22 1.90 -0.99 -7.54
CA ILE A 22 2.15 -0.52 -8.91
C ILE A 22 3.01 -1.55 -9.66
N GLN A 23 4.05 -2.08 -9.04
CA GLN A 23 4.91 -3.08 -9.66
C GLN A 23 4.15 -4.37 -10.00
N GLN A 24 3.24 -4.80 -9.12
CA GLN A 24 2.49 -6.06 -9.28
C GLN A 24 1.32 -5.95 -10.26
N HIS A 25 0.63 -4.81 -10.30
CA HIS A 25 -0.68 -4.69 -10.97
C HIS A 25 -0.79 -3.49 -11.91
N GLY A 26 0.25 -2.67 -12.04
CA GLY A 26 0.18 -1.36 -12.67
C GLY A 26 -0.68 -0.39 -11.85
N LEU A 27 -0.68 0.89 -12.25
CA LEU A 27 -1.29 1.96 -11.44
C LEU A 27 -2.81 1.80 -11.22
N ASN A 28 -3.55 1.40 -12.26
CA ASN A 28 -5.01 1.17 -12.14
C ASN A 28 -5.33 -0.08 -11.32
N GLY A 29 -4.51 -1.13 -11.43
CA GLY A 29 -4.65 -2.33 -10.63
C GLY A 29 -4.31 -2.08 -9.15
N ALA A 30 -3.27 -1.28 -8.89
CA ALA A 30 -2.87 -0.83 -7.56
C ALA A 30 -4.00 -0.07 -6.85
N LEU A 31 -4.65 0.88 -7.55
CA LEU A 31 -5.76 1.63 -6.99
C LEU A 31 -6.95 0.72 -6.63
N SER A 32 -7.26 -0.24 -7.50
CA SER A 32 -8.32 -1.23 -7.27
C SER A 32 -7.99 -2.14 -6.09
N ALA A 33 -6.73 -2.56 -5.95
CA ALA A 33 -6.26 -3.36 -4.83
C ALA A 33 -6.38 -2.59 -3.51
N ALA A 34 -5.88 -1.34 -3.46
CA ALA A 34 -5.95 -0.49 -2.28
C ALA A 34 -7.41 -0.22 -1.83
N ILE A 35 -8.35 -0.07 -2.77
CA ILE A 35 -9.78 0.06 -2.44
C ILE A 35 -10.33 -1.21 -1.76
N ARG A 36 -10.01 -2.39 -2.30
CA ARG A 36 -10.45 -3.66 -1.70
C ARG A 36 -9.84 -3.88 -0.32
N SER A 37 -8.55 -3.59 -0.15
CA SER A 37 -7.88 -3.73 1.14
C SER A 37 -8.41 -2.74 2.18
N ALA A 38 -8.71 -1.49 1.80
CA ALA A 38 -9.38 -0.54 2.68
C ALA A 38 -10.78 -1.02 3.11
N ALA A 39 -11.53 -1.66 2.21
CA ALA A 39 -12.86 -2.20 2.52
C ALA A 39 -12.78 -3.43 3.44
N ALA A 40 -11.68 -4.18 3.40
CA ALA A 40 -11.43 -5.33 4.26
C ALA A 40 -10.71 -4.98 5.59
N ALA A 41 -10.39 -3.70 5.82
CA ALA A 41 -9.69 -3.26 7.02
C ALA A 41 -10.55 -3.53 8.28
N ASN A 42 -9.99 -4.28 9.22
CA ASN A 42 -10.67 -4.65 10.46
C ASN A 42 -10.39 -3.70 11.63
N ASP A 43 -9.46 -2.76 11.45
CA ASP A 43 -9.13 -1.74 12.43
C ASP A 43 -8.83 -0.39 11.77
N ASN A 44 -8.87 0.67 12.59
CA ASN A 44 -8.69 2.04 12.14
C ASN A 44 -7.26 2.34 11.68
N TYR A 45 -6.25 1.62 12.19
CA TYR A 45 -4.87 1.82 11.79
C TYR A 45 -4.66 1.33 10.35
N VAL A 46 -5.06 0.09 10.06
CA VAL A 46 -5.02 -0.50 8.72
C VAL A 46 -5.84 0.35 7.74
N LEU A 47 -7.00 0.85 8.15
CA LEU A 47 -7.80 1.74 7.32
C LEU A 47 -7.07 3.06 7.01
N SER A 48 -6.35 3.62 7.98
CA SER A 48 -5.55 4.84 7.79
C SER A 48 -4.43 4.63 6.78
N VAL A 49 -3.68 3.53 6.91
CA VAL A 49 -2.61 3.16 5.97
C VAL A 49 -3.16 3.07 4.54
N TRP A 50 -4.27 2.35 4.32
CA TRP A 50 -4.84 2.23 2.98
C TRP A 50 -5.41 3.54 2.41
N ARG A 51 -5.84 4.48 3.25
CA ARG A 51 -6.25 5.82 2.80
C ARG A 51 -5.05 6.61 2.28
N GLU A 52 -3.91 6.51 2.95
CA GLU A 52 -2.67 7.18 2.56
C GLU A 52 -2.09 6.57 1.28
N VAL A 53 -2.05 5.23 1.18
CA VAL A 53 -1.71 4.50 -0.06
C VAL A 53 -2.57 4.97 -1.22
N LYS A 54 -3.88 5.09 -1.04
CA LYS A 54 -4.79 5.59 -2.09
C LYS A 54 -4.49 7.02 -2.51
N GLY A 55 -4.07 7.89 -1.58
CA GLY A 55 -3.64 9.25 -1.87
C GLY A 55 -2.41 9.24 -2.78
N ILE A 56 -1.36 8.54 -2.36
CA ILE A 56 -0.11 8.39 -3.11
C ILE A 56 -0.36 7.85 -4.52
N LEU A 57 -1.18 6.80 -4.65
CA LEU A 57 -1.53 6.23 -5.96
C LEU A 57 -2.30 7.21 -6.85
N ARG A 58 -3.17 8.05 -6.26
CA ARG A 58 -3.89 9.08 -7.02
C ARG A 58 -2.95 10.20 -7.48
N ASP A 59 -2.05 10.66 -6.63
CA ASP A 59 -1.09 11.70 -6.98
C ASP A 59 -0.15 11.24 -8.11
N LYS A 60 0.30 9.98 -8.04
CA LYS A 60 1.06 9.33 -9.12
C LYS A 60 0.26 9.18 -10.42
N SER A 61 -1.07 9.02 -10.33
CA SER A 61 -1.97 8.90 -11.49
C SER A 61 -2.27 10.23 -12.15
N THR A 62 -2.39 11.31 -11.36
CA THR A 62 -2.59 12.66 -11.88
C THR A 62 -1.29 13.35 -12.29
N GLY A 63 -0.13 12.73 -12.02
CA GLY A 63 1.20 13.28 -12.32
C GLY A 63 1.55 14.49 -11.47
N GLN A 64 0.83 14.73 -10.37
CA GLN A 64 1.13 15.82 -9.45
C GLN A 64 2.26 15.38 -8.52
N LYS A 65 3.43 16.00 -8.71
CA LYS A 65 4.54 15.97 -7.76
C LYS A 65 4.85 17.41 -7.37
#